data_AF-A0AA41X6M7-F1
#
_entry.id   AF-A0AA41X6M7-F1
#
_cell.length_a   1.000
_cell.length_b   1.000
_cell.length_c   1.000
_cell.angle_alpha   90.00
_cell.angle_beta   90.00
_cell.angle_gamma   90.00
#
_symmetry.space_group_name_H-M   'P 1'
#
loop_
_entity.id
_entity.type
_entity.pdbx_description
1 polymer ?
#
loop_
_entity_poly.entity_id
_entity_poly.type
_entity_poly.pdbx_seq_one_letter_code
_entity_poly.pdbx_strand_id
1 'polypeptide(L)'
;MRKKWLLFIIAGLLLLPVSAQAAIPPADLAAYTEEIGWPEWVLDLYISYKSGEKRDLQSFNSIAELEKYLGPRLTDEQAFQAMLNRNGLTRNQLNDLLAKNDTSLSDYTFVQELEDDLPLLFADGKAGTENGGKLPNTAGNYAVYALAGALIMLGGAAFLYGGWRRRAS
;
A
#
# COMPACT_ATOMS: atom_id res chain seq x y z
N MET A 1 32.01 20.50 61.38
CA MET A 1 30.66 19.98 61.67
C MET A 1 29.62 20.96 61.15
N ARG A 2 28.46 20.63 60.60
CA ARG A 2 27.82 19.41 60.09
C ARG A 2 26.52 19.95 59.48
N LYS A 3 26.11 19.41 58.32
CA LYS A 3 24.71 19.28 57.89
C LYS A 3 23.85 20.56 57.76
N LYS A 4 24.00 21.34 56.67
CA LYS A 4 22.86 22.12 56.11
C LYS A 4 22.79 22.15 54.57
N TRP A 5 23.66 21.40 53.88
CA TRP A 5 23.66 21.28 52.41
C TRP A 5 22.91 20.04 51.90
N LEU A 6 21.95 19.52 52.67
CA LEU A 6 21.28 18.24 52.40
C LEU A 6 19.77 18.40 52.12
N LEU A 7 19.33 19.58 51.68
CA LEU A 7 17.94 19.86 51.32
C LEU A 7 17.75 20.43 49.90
N PHE A 8 18.71 20.22 48.99
CA PHE A 8 18.53 20.61 47.58
C PHE A 8 18.74 19.48 46.56
N ILE A 9 19.01 18.24 46.99
CA ILE A 9 19.24 17.11 46.06
C ILE A 9 18.01 16.19 45.91
N ILE A 10 16.97 16.32 46.77
CA ILE A 10 15.79 15.44 46.73
C ILE A 10 14.63 16.00 45.87
N ALA A 11 14.67 17.28 45.48
CA ALA A 11 13.58 17.90 44.71
C ALA A 11 13.76 17.85 43.17
N GLY A 12 14.89 17.32 42.68
CA GLY A 12 15.18 17.26 41.23
C GLY A 12 14.96 15.88 40.59
N LEU A 13 14.69 14.84 41.37
CA LEU A 13 14.66 13.44 40.91
C LEU A 13 13.22 12.88 40.88
N LEU A 14 12.25 13.67 40.42
CA LEU A 14 10.87 13.19 40.24
C LEU A 14 10.13 13.89 39.08
N LEU A 15 10.88 14.33 38.06
CA LEU A 15 10.35 14.82 36.78
C LEU A 15 10.95 14.02 35.63
N LEU A 16 11.03 12.69 35.76
CA LEU A 16 11.19 11.89 34.56
C LEU A 16 9.87 12.02 33.80
N PRO A 17 9.84 12.58 32.57
CA PRO A 17 8.66 12.48 31.75
C PRO A 17 8.38 10.99 31.60
N VAL A 18 7.20 10.55 32.03
CA VAL A 18 6.67 9.25 31.59
C VAL A 18 6.37 9.47 30.11
N SER A 19 7.39 9.27 29.28
CA SER A 19 7.31 9.46 27.84
C SER A 19 6.17 8.61 27.30
N ALA A 20 5.28 9.25 26.54
CA ALA A 20 4.13 8.67 25.87
C ALA A 20 4.43 7.28 25.28
N GLN A 21 3.78 6.24 25.81
CA GLN A 21 3.65 4.97 25.12
C GLN A 21 2.50 5.13 24.11
N ALA A 22 2.79 5.79 22.98
CA ALA A 22 1.82 6.06 21.91
C ALA A 22 2.16 5.31 20.61
N ALA A 23 2.97 4.25 20.69
CA ALA A 23 3.39 3.47 19.53
C ALA A 23 3.60 2.01 19.91
N ILE A 24 3.39 1.12 18.93
CA ILE A 24 3.66 -0.31 19.05
C ILE A 24 5.16 -0.52 19.32
N PRO A 25 5.55 -1.34 20.32
CA PRO A 25 6.95 -1.69 20.53
C PRO A 25 7.57 -2.33 19.28
N PRO A 26 8.77 -1.93 18.83
CA PRO A 26 9.37 -2.44 17.59
C PRO A 26 9.55 -3.96 17.57
N ALA A 27 9.82 -4.58 18.72
CA ALA A 27 9.97 -6.03 18.83
C ALA A 27 8.65 -6.77 18.56
N ASP A 28 7.54 -6.25 19.09
CA ASP A 28 6.21 -6.84 18.90
C ASP A 28 5.75 -6.68 17.45
N LEU A 29 6.04 -5.51 16.85
CA LEU A 29 5.77 -5.24 15.44
C LEU A 29 6.58 -6.13 14.51
N ALA A 30 7.86 -6.36 14.81
CA ALA A 30 8.72 -7.27 14.06
C ALA A 30 8.19 -8.72 14.12
N ALA A 31 7.79 -9.18 15.30
CA ALA A 31 7.21 -10.51 15.46
C ALA A 31 5.90 -10.66 14.68
N TYR A 32 5.03 -9.65 14.71
CA TYR A 32 3.77 -9.65 13.97
C TYR A 32 3.97 -9.66 12.44
N THR A 33 4.88 -8.82 11.94
CA THR A 33 5.22 -8.72 10.51
C THR A 33 5.87 -10.00 9.99
N GLU A 34 6.73 -10.64 10.78
CA GLU A 34 7.27 -11.98 10.49
C GLU A 34 6.16 -13.03 10.43
N GLU A 35 5.22 -13.01 11.38
CA GLU A 35 4.13 -13.97 11.44
C GLU A 35 3.18 -13.89 10.23
N ILE A 36 2.85 -12.68 9.77
CA ILE A 36 2.02 -12.48 8.57
C ILE A 36 2.82 -12.53 7.26
N GLY A 37 4.15 -12.60 7.33
CA GLY A 37 5.03 -12.65 6.17
C GLY A 37 5.12 -11.36 5.37
N TRP A 38 4.80 -10.21 5.98
CA TRP A 38 4.85 -8.90 5.32
C TRP A 38 5.97 -8.07 5.91
N PRO A 39 6.81 -7.40 5.11
CA PRO A 39 7.69 -6.38 5.66
C PRO A 39 6.86 -5.20 6.20
N GLU A 40 7.39 -4.48 7.20
CA GLU A 40 6.70 -3.37 7.86
C GLU A 40 6.13 -2.32 6.89
N TRP A 41 6.87 -2.00 5.83
CA TRP A 41 6.43 -1.04 4.82
C TRP A 41 5.24 -1.55 3.98
N VAL A 42 5.11 -2.87 3.78
CA VAL A 42 3.92 -3.45 3.12
C VAL A 42 2.72 -3.32 4.04
N LEU A 43 2.91 -3.59 5.33
CA LEU A 43 1.86 -3.43 6.33
C LEU A 43 1.40 -1.97 6.44
N ASP A 44 2.32 -1.01 6.49
CA ASP A 44 2.02 0.42 6.50
C ASP A 44 1.30 0.88 5.22
N LEU A 45 1.78 0.43 4.06
CA LEU A 45 1.14 0.68 2.76
C LEU A 45 -0.29 0.11 2.73
N TYR A 46 -0.48 -1.09 3.26
CA TYR A 46 -1.78 -1.74 3.32
C TYR A 46 -2.77 -0.97 4.20
N ILE A 47 -2.35 -0.55 5.39
CA ILE A 47 -3.16 0.30 6.29
C ILE A 47 -3.53 1.61 5.61
N SER A 48 -2.56 2.24 4.95
CA SER A 48 -2.75 3.48 4.20
C SER A 48 -3.79 3.29 3.10
N TYR A 49 -3.64 2.26 2.28
CA TYR A 49 -4.60 1.95 1.21
C TYR A 49 -6.00 1.66 1.77
N LYS A 50 -6.13 0.77 2.76
CA LYS A 50 -7.41 0.38 3.40
C LYS A 50 -8.11 1.55 4.07
N SER A 51 -7.36 2.52 4.59
CA SER A 51 -7.92 3.71 5.24
C SER A 51 -8.23 4.86 4.26
N GLY A 52 -7.84 4.73 2.99
CA GLY A 52 -7.90 5.82 2.01
C GLY A 52 -6.93 6.95 2.35
N GLU A 53 -5.70 6.59 2.74
CA GLU A 53 -4.57 7.45 3.13
C GLU A 53 -4.83 8.31 4.39
N LYS A 54 -5.75 7.88 5.25
CA LYS A 54 -6.13 8.60 6.49
C LYS A 54 -5.44 8.09 7.74
N ARG A 55 -4.89 6.89 7.67
CA ARG A 55 -4.21 6.20 8.76
C ARG A 55 -2.98 5.50 8.23
N ASP A 56 -2.02 5.33 9.11
CA ASP A 56 -0.75 4.66 8.91
C ASP A 56 -0.47 3.75 10.11
N LEU A 57 0.67 3.06 10.09
CA LEU A 57 1.06 2.15 11.16
C LEU A 57 1.26 2.86 12.51
N GLN A 58 1.63 4.15 12.49
CA GLN A 58 1.81 4.96 13.69
C GLN A 58 0.49 5.34 14.36
N SER A 59 -0.63 5.15 13.67
CA SER A 59 -1.97 5.44 14.17
C SER A 59 -2.47 4.43 15.23
N PHE A 60 -1.69 3.38 15.51
CA PHE A 60 -2.07 2.29 16.43
C PHE A 60 -1.15 2.24 17.66
N ASN A 61 -1.74 1.99 18.83
CA ASN A 61 -1.00 1.96 20.10
C ASN A 61 -0.58 0.53 20.53
N SER A 62 -1.11 -0.50 19.87
CA SER A 62 -0.81 -1.91 20.19
C SER A 62 -1.10 -2.84 19.01
N ILE A 63 -0.46 -4.02 19.01
CA ILE A 63 -0.78 -5.11 18.06
C ILE A 63 -2.26 -5.49 18.13
N ALA A 64 -2.85 -5.56 19.33
CA ALA A 64 -4.26 -5.89 19.49
C ALA A 64 -5.20 -4.88 18.82
N GLU A 65 -4.86 -3.58 18.85
CA GLU A 65 -5.63 -2.53 18.14
C GLU A 65 -5.48 -2.68 16.62
N LEU A 66 -4.27 -2.96 16.17
CA LEU A 66 -3.95 -3.20 14.77
C LEU A 66 -4.69 -4.43 14.23
N GLU A 67 -4.61 -5.57 14.91
CA GLU A 67 -5.32 -6.81 14.55
C GLU A 67 -6.84 -6.60 14.51
N LYS A 68 -7.39 -5.86 15.48
CA LYS A 68 -8.81 -5.52 15.48
C LYS A 68 -9.21 -4.69 14.25
N TYR A 69 -8.32 -3.82 13.76
CA TYR A 69 -8.56 -3.02 12.57
C TYR A 69 -8.39 -3.83 11.27
N LEU A 70 -7.35 -4.65 11.18
CA LEU A 70 -7.04 -5.45 10.00
C LEU A 70 -8.04 -6.59 9.80
N GLY A 71 -8.53 -7.16 10.91
CA GLY A 71 -9.43 -8.28 10.94
C GLY A 71 -8.71 -9.61 11.20
N PRO A 72 -9.47 -10.70 11.34
CA PRO A 72 -8.89 -12.01 11.55
C PRO A 72 -8.13 -12.47 10.30
N ARG A 73 -6.99 -13.12 10.53
CA ARG A 73 -6.17 -13.69 9.46
C ARG A 73 -6.85 -14.89 8.83
N LEU A 74 -6.54 -15.16 7.57
CA LEU A 74 -7.06 -16.32 6.86
C LEU A 74 -6.60 -17.65 7.47
N THR A 75 -5.47 -17.64 8.19
CA THR A 75 -4.95 -18.80 8.95
C THR A 75 -5.71 -19.09 10.25
N ASP A 76 -6.55 -18.15 10.71
CA ASP A 76 -7.47 -18.40 11.81
C ASP A 76 -8.63 -19.28 11.30
N GLU A 77 -8.52 -20.58 11.58
CA GLU A 77 -9.50 -21.57 11.12
C GLU A 77 -10.90 -21.29 11.65
N GLN A 78 -11.05 -20.75 12.86
CA GLN A 78 -12.37 -20.44 13.41
C GLN A 78 -13.02 -19.28 12.64
N ALA A 79 -12.27 -18.21 12.40
CA ALA A 79 -12.76 -17.06 11.64
C ALA A 79 -13.05 -17.43 10.17
N PHE A 80 -12.18 -18.23 9.56
CA PHE A 80 -12.34 -18.73 8.20
C PHE A 80 -13.59 -19.62 8.06
N GLN A 81 -13.77 -20.58 8.96
CA GLN A 81 -14.97 -21.43 8.97
C GLN A 81 -16.24 -20.63 9.25
N ALA A 82 -16.17 -19.62 10.13
CA ALA A 82 -17.30 -18.73 10.35
C ALA A 82 -17.68 -17.95 9.09
N MET A 83 -16.70 -17.45 8.32
CA MET A 83 -16.93 -16.79 7.03
C MET A 83 -17.55 -17.74 6.00
N LEU A 84 -17.04 -18.96 5.87
CA LEU A 84 -17.63 -19.98 5.00
C LEU A 84 -19.11 -20.24 5.34
N ASN A 85 -19.41 -20.46 6.62
CA ASN A 85 -20.76 -20.72 7.09
C ASN A 85 -21.71 -19.54 6.87
N ARG A 86 -21.26 -18.29 7.13
CA ARG A 86 -22.04 -17.07 6.88
C ARG A 86 -22.43 -16.92 5.41
N ASN A 87 -21.53 -17.31 4.51
CA ASN A 87 -21.71 -17.20 3.07
C ASN A 87 -22.29 -18.48 2.43
N GLY A 88 -22.63 -19.49 3.23
CA GLY A 88 -23.21 -20.75 2.74
C GLY A 88 -22.25 -21.55 1.84
N LEU A 89 -20.94 -21.41 2.05
CA LEU A 89 -19.89 -22.03 1.25
C LEU A 89 -19.23 -23.19 1.99
N THR A 90 -18.86 -24.22 1.23
CA THR A 90 -17.85 -25.20 1.66
C THR A 90 -16.47 -24.76 1.18
N ARG A 91 -15.41 -25.28 1.81
CA ARG A 91 -14.02 -25.01 1.37
C ARG A 91 -13.78 -25.40 -0.09
N ASN A 92 -14.38 -26.50 -0.56
CA ASN A 92 -14.25 -26.92 -1.95
C ASN A 92 -14.93 -25.94 -2.90
N GLN A 93 -16.16 -25.51 -2.60
CA GLN A 93 -16.85 -24.52 -3.42
C GLN A 93 -16.11 -23.18 -3.47
N LEU A 94 -15.51 -22.76 -2.35
CA LEU A 94 -14.66 -21.58 -2.32
C LEU A 94 -13.43 -21.75 -3.21
N ASN A 95 -12.71 -22.87 -3.09
CA ASN A 95 -11.55 -23.15 -3.94
C ASN A 95 -11.91 -23.19 -5.43
N ASP A 96 -13.05 -23.81 -5.77
CA ASP A 96 -13.56 -23.85 -7.15
C ASP A 96 -13.92 -22.44 -7.66
N LEU A 97 -14.53 -21.61 -6.80
CA LEU A 97 -14.87 -20.23 -7.11
C LEU A 97 -13.64 -19.38 -7.36
N LEU A 98 -12.61 -19.52 -6.52
CA LEU A 98 -11.33 -18.82 -6.66
C LEU A 98 -10.61 -19.26 -7.93
N ALA A 99 -10.49 -20.56 -8.17
CA ALA A 99 -9.84 -21.11 -9.35
C ALA A 99 -10.54 -20.69 -10.66
N LYS A 100 -11.88 -20.62 -10.66
CA LYS A 100 -12.66 -20.11 -11.80
C LYS A 100 -12.34 -18.64 -12.14
N ASN A 101 -11.89 -17.88 -11.14
CA ASN A 101 -11.55 -16.47 -11.24
C ASN A 101 -10.04 -16.22 -11.30
N ASP A 102 -9.25 -17.25 -11.64
CA ASP A 102 -7.78 -17.17 -11.74
C ASP A 102 -7.10 -16.62 -10.46
N THR A 103 -7.70 -16.88 -9.30
CA THR A 103 -7.22 -16.46 -7.97
C THR A 103 -7.14 -17.68 -7.02
N SER A 104 -6.57 -17.47 -5.83
CA SER A 104 -6.29 -18.51 -4.85
C SER A 104 -6.34 -17.97 -3.42
N LEU A 105 -6.40 -18.85 -2.42
CA LEU A 105 -6.36 -18.44 -1.02
C LEU A 105 -5.05 -17.71 -0.64
N SER A 106 -3.95 -17.97 -1.35
CA SER A 106 -2.68 -17.28 -1.11
C SER A 106 -2.67 -15.81 -1.53
N ASP A 107 -3.65 -15.38 -2.33
CA ASP A 107 -3.80 -13.99 -2.75
C ASP A 107 -4.42 -13.12 -1.64
N TYR A 108 -4.86 -13.74 -0.53
CA TYR A 108 -5.54 -13.09 0.59
C TYR A 108 -4.79 -13.32 1.90
N THR A 109 -4.73 -12.29 2.76
CA THR A 109 -4.12 -12.40 4.10
C THR A 109 -5.17 -12.39 5.20
N PHE A 110 -6.21 -11.57 5.07
CA PHE A 110 -7.29 -11.45 6.05
C PHE A 110 -8.60 -12.02 5.51
N VAL A 111 -9.40 -12.61 6.41
CA VAL A 111 -10.71 -13.22 6.07
C VAL A 111 -11.66 -12.21 5.45
N GLN A 112 -11.64 -10.97 5.94
CA GLN A 112 -12.53 -9.90 5.47
C GLN A 112 -12.24 -9.52 4.02
N GLU A 113 -10.98 -9.52 3.59
CA GLU A 113 -10.63 -9.21 2.20
C GLU A 113 -11.23 -10.23 1.24
N LEU A 114 -11.06 -11.51 1.57
CA LEU A 114 -11.66 -12.59 0.81
C LEU A 114 -13.19 -12.48 0.82
N GLU A 115 -13.79 -12.22 1.99
CA GLU A 115 -15.24 -12.07 2.16
C GLU A 115 -15.80 -10.89 1.36
N ASP A 116 -15.10 -9.76 1.32
CA ASP A 116 -15.46 -8.55 0.57
C ASP A 116 -15.38 -8.78 -0.95
N ASP A 117 -14.47 -9.64 -1.41
CA ASP A 117 -14.33 -10.02 -2.82
C ASP A 117 -15.34 -11.08 -3.26
N LEU A 118 -15.93 -11.86 -2.35
CA LEU A 118 -16.88 -12.94 -2.68
C LEU A 118 -17.99 -12.47 -3.64
N PRO A 119 -18.68 -11.33 -3.45
CA PRO A 119 -19.69 -10.86 -4.38
C PRO A 119 -19.17 -10.69 -5.82
N LEU A 120 -17.94 -10.21 -5.99
CA LEU A 120 -17.32 -10.07 -7.31
C LEU A 120 -16.97 -11.43 -7.91
N LEU A 121 -16.44 -12.35 -7.09
CA LEU A 121 -16.11 -13.71 -7.50
C LEU A 121 -17.36 -14.50 -7.92
N PHE A 122 -18.52 -14.24 -7.31
CA PHE A 122 -19.81 -14.81 -7.70
C PHE A 122 -20.44 -14.11 -8.91
N ALA A 123 -20.28 -12.77 -9.02
CA ALA A 123 -20.88 -11.97 -10.06
C ALA A 123 -20.36 -12.32 -11.45
N ASP A 124 -19.10 -12.74 -11.54
CA ASP A 124 -18.50 -13.10 -12.80
C ASP A 124 -17.89 -14.51 -12.74
N GLY A 125 -18.24 -15.33 -13.72
CA GLY A 125 -17.48 -16.53 -14.00
C GLY A 125 -16.17 -16.25 -14.72
N LYS A 126 -15.74 -14.98 -14.76
CA LYS A 126 -14.48 -14.45 -15.26
C LYS A 126 -14.19 -13.08 -14.64
N ALA A 127 -13.62 -13.05 -13.44
CA ALA A 127 -12.64 -12.01 -13.12
C ALA A 127 -11.28 -12.28 -13.82
N GLY A 128 -11.25 -13.14 -14.84
CA GLY A 128 -10.19 -13.10 -15.83
C GLY A 128 -10.27 -11.73 -16.51
N THR A 129 -9.32 -10.85 -16.19
CA THR A 129 -9.08 -9.62 -16.95
C THR A 129 -9.18 -9.94 -18.45
N GLU A 130 -10.31 -9.56 -19.07
CA GLU A 130 -10.53 -9.79 -20.49
C GLU A 130 -9.51 -8.94 -21.25
N ASN A 131 -8.32 -9.45 -21.56
CA ASN A 131 -7.40 -8.88 -22.55
C ASN A 131 -7.50 -7.33 -22.73
N GLY A 132 -7.35 -6.53 -21.68
CA GLY A 132 -7.89 -5.16 -21.70
C GLY A 132 -7.55 -4.34 -20.46
N GLY A 133 -6.29 -3.99 -20.24
CA GLY A 133 -5.77 -2.85 -20.98
C GLY A 133 -4.70 -3.22 -22.00
N LYS A 134 -5.06 -3.25 -23.29
CA LYS A 134 -4.13 -2.60 -24.22
C LYS A 134 -3.96 -1.19 -23.68
N LEU A 135 -2.75 -0.84 -23.22
CA LEU A 135 -2.39 0.57 -23.09
C LEU A 135 -2.91 1.24 -24.37
N PRO A 136 -3.62 2.39 -24.31
CA PRO A 136 -3.72 3.18 -25.52
C PRO A 136 -2.28 3.34 -26.02
N ASN A 137 -2.03 3.29 -27.33
CA ASN A 137 -0.70 3.55 -27.89
C ASN A 137 -0.32 5.03 -27.65
N THR A 138 -0.17 5.42 -26.39
CA THR A 138 0.34 6.68 -25.86
C THR A 138 1.79 6.47 -25.42
N ALA A 139 2.55 5.64 -26.15
CA ALA A 139 3.85 6.13 -26.59
C ALA A 139 3.53 7.43 -27.34
N GLY A 140 3.46 8.53 -26.58
CA GLY A 140 2.89 9.78 -27.05
C GLY A 140 3.58 10.22 -28.34
N ASN A 141 2.92 11.11 -29.07
CA ASN A 141 3.44 11.74 -30.28
C ASN A 141 4.78 12.51 -30.08
N TYR A 142 5.54 12.26 -29.02
CA TYR A 142 6.90 12.77 -28.79
C TYR A 142 7.80 12.57 -30.01
N ALA A 143 7.71 11.44 -30.70
CA ALA A 143 8.47 11.23 -31.94
C ALA A 143 8.04 12.22 -33.05
N VAL A 144 6.74 12.45 -33.20
CA VAL A 144 6.19 13.40 -34.19
C VAL A 144 6.54 14.84 -33.81
N TYR A 145 6.43 15.23 -32.54
CA TYR A 145 6.81 16.56 -32.06
C TYR A 145 8.31 16.80 -32.06
N ALA A 146 9.13 15.77 -31.80
CA ALA A 146 10.58 15.84 -31.93
C ALA A 146 11.00 16.04 -33.39
N LEU A 147 10.36 15.32 -34.32
CA LEU A 147 10.57 15.52 -35.76
C LEU A 147 10.10 16.90 -36.23
N ALA A 148 8.93 17.36 -35.78
CA ALA A 148 8.45 18.71 -36.07
C ALA A 148 9.39 19.79 -35.53
N GLY A 149 9.90 19.62 -34.30
CA GLY A 149 10.90 20.50 -33.70
C GLY A 149 12.21 20.53 -34.49
N ALA A 150 12.71 19.36 -34.93
CA ALA A 150 13.90 19.28 -35.76
C ALA A 150 13.72 19.99 -37.12
N LEU A 151 12.55 19.88 -37.75
CA LEU A 151 12.24 20.60 -38.99
C LEU A 151 12.16 22.12 -38.79
N ILE A 152 11.58 22.58 -37.67
CA ILE A 152 11.55 24.01 -37.33
C ILE A 152 12.98 24.54 -37.10
N MET A 153 13.83 23.79 -36.39
CA MET A 153 15.23 24.17 -36.17
C MET A 153 16.02 24.25 -37.48
N LEU A 154 15.87 23.26 -38.36
CA LEU A 154 16.55 23.26 -39.67
C LEU A 154 16.04 24.38 -40.57
N GLY A 155 14.73 24.64 -40.60
CA GLY A 155 14.13 25.74 -41.35
C GLY A 155 14.59 27.12 -40.84
N GLY A 156 14.64 27.31 -39.52
CA GLY A 156 15.16 28.53 -38.89
C GLY A 156 16.65 28.75 -39.21
N ALA A 157 17.48 27.71 -39.11
CA ALA A 157 18.88 27.78 -39.48
C ALA A 157 19.08 28.13 -40.96
N ALA A 158 18.30 27.52 -41.87
CA ALA A 158 18.34 27.83 -43.29
C ALA A 158 17.85 29.25 -43.63
N PHE A 159 16.84 29.77 -42.91
CA PHE A 159 16.38 31.15 -43.05
C PHE A 159 17.44 32.16 -42.59
N LEU A 160 18.08 31.90 -41.45
CA LEU A 160 19.13 32.77 -40.90
C LEU A 160 20.41 32.74 -41.74
N TYR A 161 20.88 31.56 -42.17
CA TYR A 161 22.09 31.43 -43.01
C TYR A 161 21.85 31.76 -44.48
N GLY A 162 20.67 31.43 -45.02
CA GLY A 162 20.30 31.70 -46.41
C GLY A 162 19.86 33.15 -46.67
N GLY A 163 19.33 33.83 -45.65
CA GLY A 163 18.93 35.24 -45.72
C GLY A 163 20.11 36.21 -45.82
N TRP A 164 21.29 35.85 -45.31
CA TRP A 164 22.48 36.72 -45.37
C TRP A 164 23.09 36.77 -46.77
N ARG A 165 22.84 35.77 -47.62
CA ARG A 165 23.46 35.64 -48.95
C ARG A 165 22.71 36.33 -50.09
N ARG A 166 21.53 36.91 -49.85
CA ARG A 166 20.73 37.64 -50.86
C ARG A 166 20.68 39.15 -50.65
N ARG A 167 21.64 39.72 -49.91
CA ARG A 167 21.73 41.17 -49.70
C ARG A 167 23.13 41.75 -50.01
N ALA A 168 23.90 41.04 -50.84
CA ALA A 168 25.16 41.51 -51.41
C ALA A 168 25.17 41.24 -52.92
N SER A 169 24.37 42.02 -53.65
CA SER A 169 24.53 42.33 -55.08
C SER A 169 23.72 43.58 -55.38
#